data_AF-A0A0F9SJJ0-F1
#
_entry.id   AF-A0A0F9SJJ0-F1
#
_cell.length_a   1.000
_cell.length_b   1.000
_cell.length_c   1.000
_cell.angle_alpha   90.00
_cell.angle_beta   90.00
_cell.angle_gamma   90.00
#
_symmetry.space_group_name_H-M   'P 1'
#
loop_
_entity.id
_entity.type
_entity.pdbx_description
1 polymer ?
#
loop_
_entity_poly.entity_id
_entity_poly.type
_entity_poly.pdbx_seq_one_letter_code
_entity_poly.pdbx_strand_id
1 'polypeptide(L)' 'MKAIAFKGHNVKIAEKQEQYETLPAYHNEKEGSLIFCFELDNEEKEQVKKTGRIYWKQITGGQPMQPVGMTILKPESL' A
#
# COMPACT_ATOMS: atom_id res chain seq x y z
N MET A 1 1.39 4.94 9.82
CA MET A 1 1.95 4.94 8.46
C MET A 1 0.89 5.53 7.58
N LYS A 2 1.27 6.29 6.57
CA LYS A 2 0.31 6.92 5.65
C LYS A 2 0.61 6.49 4.22
N ALA A 3 -0.45 6.29 3.43
CA ALA A 3 -0.27 6.10 2.00
C ALA A 3 0.25 7.40 1.39
N ILE A 4 1.24 7.31 0.51
CA ILE A 4 1.82 8.47 -0.17
C ILE A 4 1.82 8.29 -1.68
N ALA A 5 1.72 9.41 -2.40
CA ALA A 5 2.01 9.43 -3.81
C ALA A 5 3.51 9.14 -4.04
N PHE A 6 3.81 8.35 -5.06
CA PHE A 6 5.18 8.00 -5.43
C PHE A 6 5.38 8.12 -6.94
N LYS A 7 6.63 8.26 -7.39
CA LYS A 7 6.94 8.34 -8.82
C LYS A 7 6.49 7.04 -9.52
N GLY A 8 5.47 7.15 -10.37
CA GLY A 8 4.87 6.03 -11.09
C GLY A 8 3.38 5.85 -10.81
N HIS A 9 2.83 6.37 -9.70
CA HIS A 9 1.38 6.25 -9.43
C HIS A 9 0.54 6.84 -10.57
N ASN A 10 -0.54 6.16 -10.93
CA ASN A 10 -1.41 6.52 -12.06
C ASN A 10 -2.91 6.53 -11.68
N VAL A 11 -3.25 6.10 -10.46
CA VAL A 11 -4.62 6.10 -9.95
C VAL A 11 -4.69 6.59 -8.49
N LYS A 12 -5.87 7.06 -8.09
CA LYS A 12 -6.19 7.42 -6.70
C LYS A 12 -7.48 6.70 -6.30
N ILE A 13 -7.35 5.74 -5.40
CA ILE A 13 -8.48 4.92 -4.94
C ILE A 13 -9.16 5.63 -3.78
N ALA A 14 -10.50 5.51 -3.73
CA ALA A 14 -11.35 6.13 -2.72
C ALA A 14 -11.23 7.67 -2.62
N GLU A 15 -10.76 8.34 -3.69
CA GLU A 15 -10.73 9.79 -3.73
C GLU A 15 -12.15 10.34 -3.54
N LYS A 16 -12.33 11.26 -2.58
CA LYS A 16 -13.61 11.91 -2.22
C LYS A 16 -14.62 11.03 -1.45
N GLN A 17 -14.18 9.94 -0.82
CA GLN A 17 -15.01 9.19 0.13
C GLN A 17 -14.65 9.59 1.56
N GLU A 18 -15.50 10.34 2.27
CA GLU A 18 -15.17 10.88 3.61
C GLU A 18 -14.80 9.80 4.63
N GLN A 19 -15.35 8.59 4.48
CA GLN A 19 -15.11 7.47 5.37
C GLN A 19 -13.77 6.74 5.10
N TYR A 20 -13.04 7.09 4.03
CA TYR A 20 -11.80 6.43 3.63
C TYR A 20 -10.70 7.42 3.25
N GLU A 21 -9.48 7.08 3.64
CA GLU A 21 -8.29 7.78 3.16
C GLU A 21 -8.11 7.55 1.66
N THR A 22 -7.69 8.58 0.92
CA THR A 22 -7.33 8.43 -0.49
C THR A 22 -6.04 7.61 -0.58
N LEU A 23 -6.04 6.58 -1.43
CA LEU A 23 -4.88 5.72 -1.65
C LEU A 23 -4.29 5.96 -3.05
N PRO A 24 -3.19 6.72 -3.17
CA PRO A 24 -2.43 6.79 -4.40
C PRO A 24 -1.81 5.42 -4.71
N ALA A 25 -1.98 4.96 -5.94
CA ALA A 25 -1.46 3.66 -6.36
C ALA A 25 -1.01 3.68 -7.81
N TYR A 26 -0.16 2.71 -8.15
CA TYR A 26 0.07 2.31 -9.53
C TYR A 26 -0.79 1.10 -9.85
N HIS A 27 -1.62 1.22 -10.88
CA HIS A 27 -2.41 0.14 -11.44
C HIS A 27 -1.77 -0.37 -12.72
N ASN A 28 -1.32 -1.63 -12.70
CA ASN A 28 -0.90 -2.34 -13.90
C ASN A 28 -2.10 -3.07 -14.49
N GLU A 29 -2.75 -2.47 -15.49
CA GLU A 29 -3.95 -3.05 -16.13
C GLU A 29 -3.68 -4.38 -16.86
N LYS A 30 -2.45 -4.62 -17.30
CA LYS A 30 -2.10 -5.88 -18.01
C LYS A 30 -1.98 -7.06 -17.06
N GLU A 31 -1.42 -6.81 -15.88
CA GLU A 31 -1.22 -7.82 -14.82
C GLU A 31 -2.41 -7.90 -13.86
N GLY A 32 -3.16 -6.80 -13.71
CA GLY A 32 -4.25 -6.66 -12.75
C GLY A 32 -3.78 -6.33 -11.32
N SER A 33 -2.57 -5.79 -11.13
CA SER A 33 -1.99 -5.52 -9.82
C SER A 33 -2.03 -4.05 -9.42
N LEU A 34 -2.11 -3.80 -8.11
CA LEU A 34 -2.04 -2.48 -7.51
C LEU A 34 -0.82 -2.40 -6.58
N ILE A 35 0.00 -1.36 -6.78
CA ILE A 35 1.15 -1.08 -5.93
C ILE A 35 0.88 0.19 -5.14
N PHE A 36 0.98 0.09 -3.82
CA PHE A 36 0.85 1.18 -2.87
C PHE A 36 2.19 1.46 -2.19
N CYS A 37 2.42 2.70 -1.78
CA CYS A 37 3.58 3.07 -0.98
C CYS A 37 3.12 3.68 0.34
N PHE A 38 3.67 3.17 1.44
CA PHE A 38 3.38 3.66 2.79
C PHE A 38 4.63 4.27 3.39
N GLU A 39 4.52 5.50 3.86
CA GLU A 39 5.56 6.16 4.63
C GLU A 39 5.35 5.87 6.12
N LEU A 40 6.38 5.27 6.74
CA LEU A 40 6.47 5.12 8.18
C LEU A 40 6.86 6.46 8.81
N ASP A 41 6.21 6.83 9.90
CA ASP A 41 6.70 7.92 10.75
C ASP A 41 7.90 7.48 11.62
N ASN A 42 8.42 8.38 12.45
CA ASN A 42 9.61 8.09 13.25
C ASN A 42 9.35 7.05 14.36
N GLU A 43 8.18 7.07 14.98
CA GLU A 43 7.83 6.10 16.02
C GLU A 43 7.68 4.71 15.39
N GLU A 44 7.04 4.63 14.24
CA GLU A 44 6.87 3.39 13.49
C GLU A 44 8.18 2.83 12.96
N LYS A 45 9.08 3.69 12.46
CA LYS A 45 10.43 3.28 12.06
C LYS A 45 11.18 2.62 13.21
N GLU A 46 11.11 3.17 14.41
CA GLU A 46 11.77 2.57 15.59
C GLU A 46 11.11 1.24 15.99
N GLN A 47 9.78 1.12 15.91
CA GLN A 47 9.09 -0.16 16.14
C GLN A 47 9.48 -1.22 15.10
N VAL A 48 9.54 -0.87 13.82
CA VAL A 48 9.98 -1.80 12.76
C VAL A 48 11.45 -2.17 12.95
N LYS A 49 12.33 -1.22 13.29
CA LYS A 49 13.74 -1.49 13.59
C LYS A 49 13.92 -2.45 14.76
N LYS A 50 13.10 -2.31 15.81
CA LYS A 50 13.13 -3.17 16.99
C LYS A 50 12.59 -4.57 16.72
N THR A 51 11.54 -4.70 15.91
CA THR A 51 10.77 -5.95 15.80
C THR A 51 10.95 -6.67 14.46
N GLY A 52 11.32 -5.94 13.41
CA GLY A 52 11.33 -6.40 12.03
C GLY A 52 9.93 -6.71 11.47
N ARG A 53 8.85 -6.23 12.11
CA ARG A 53 7.47 -6.66 11.80
C ARG A 53 6.61 -5.53 11.29
N ILE A 54 5.78 -5.85 10.30
CA ILE A 54 4.67 -5.02 9.83
C ILE A 54 3.42 -5.90 9.86
N TYR A 55 2.35 -5.41 10.46
CA TYR A 55 1.06 -6.09 10.49
C TYR A 55 0.14 -5.46 9.44
N TRP A 56 -0.35 -6.28 8.50
CA TRP A 56 -1.26 -5.85 7.46
C TRP A 56 -2.63 -6.53 7.64
N LYS A 57 -3.70 -5.73 7.60
CA LYS A 57 -5.08 -6.21 7.72
C LYS A 57 -5.85 -5.84 6.45
N GLN A 58 -6.39 -6.85 5.77
CA GLN A 58 -7.31 -6.67 4.66
C GLN A 58 -8.70 -7.17 5.06
N ILE A 59 -9.73 -6.36 4.80
CA ILE A 59 -11.12 -6.80 4.93
C ILE A 59 -11.49 -7.47 3.60
N THR A 60 -11.84 -8.75 3.62
CA THR A 60 -12.22 -9.51 2.42
C THR A 60 -13.74 -9.67 2.26
N GLY A 61 -14.53 -9.27 3.26
CA GLY A 61 -15.99 -9.47 3.24
C GLY A 61 -16.41 -10.94 3.15
N GLY A 62 -15.54 -11.86 3.58
CA GLY A 62 -15.77 -13.31 3.47
C GLY A 62 -15.42 -13.92 2.11
N GLN A 63 -14.88 -13.13 1.17
CA GLN A 63 -14.41 -13.63 -0.13
C GLN A 63 -12.96 -14.12 -0.08
N PRO A 64 -12.53 -14.97 -1.03
CA PRO A 64 -11.12 -15.32 -1.19
C PRO A 64 -10.25 -14.07 -1.33
N MET A 65 -9.10 -14.07 -0.65
CA MET A 65 -8.15 -12.97 -0.72
C MET A 65 -7.34 -13.07 -2.02
N GLN A 66 -7.07 -11.92 -2.65
CA GLN A 66 -6.15 -11.82 -3.79
C GLN A 66 -4.70 -12.08 -3.34
N PRO A 67 -3.79 -12.47 -4.25
CA PRO A 67 -2.37 -12.57 -3.97
C PRO A 67 -1.77 -11.25 -3.49
N VAL A 68 -0.83 -11.31 -2.54
CA VAL A 68 -0.22 -10.12 -1.92
C VAL A 68 1.29 -10.27 -1.91
N GLY A 69 1.97 -9.25 -2.42
CA GLY A 69 3.42 -9.10 -2.32
C GLY A 69 3.76 -7.83 -1.54
N MET A 70 4.61 -7.96 -0.53
CA MET A 70 5.16 -6.82 0.21
C MET A 70 6.65 -6.72 -0.05
N THR A 71 7.13 -5.50 -0.30
CA THR A 71 8.56 -5.22 -0.49
C THR A 71 8.89 -3.86 0.09
N ILE A 72 10.13 -3.73 0.58
CA ILE A 72 10.71 -2.44 0.99
C ILE A 72 11.50 -1.78 -0.13
N LEU A 73 11.75 -2.52 -1.22
CA LEU A 73 12.45 -2.01 -2.40
C LEU A 73 11.42 -1.38 -3.32
N LYS A 74 11.77 -0.24 -3.92
CA LYS A 74 10.98 0.30 -5.00
C LYS A 74 10.93 -0.73 -6.13
N PRO A 75 9.74 -1.17 -6.58
CA PRO A 75 9.65 -2.14 -7.66
C PRO A 75 10.30 -1.55 -8.92
N GLU A 76 11.20 -2.32 -9.53
CA GLU A 76 11.95 -1.90 -10.72
C GLU A 76 11.02 -1.71 -11.93
N SER A 77 9.88 -2.40 -11.93
CA SER A 77 8.78 -2.26 -12.89
C SER A 77 7.63 -1.44 -12.31
N LEU A 78 7.71 -0.11 -12.47
CA LEU A 78 6.57 0.81 -12.43
C LEU A 78 6.40 1.42 -13.82
#